data_AF-G2FVQ0-F1
#
_entry.id   AF-G2FVQ0-F1
#
_cell.length_a   1.000
_cell.length_b   1.000
_cell.length_c   1.000
_cell.angle_alpha   90.00
_cell.angle_beta   90.00
_cell.angle_gamma   90.00
#
_symmetry.space_group_name_H-M   'P 1'
#
loop_
_entity.id
_entity.type
_entity.pdbx_description
1 polymer ?
#
loop_
_entity_poly.entity_id
_entity_poly.type
_entity_poly.pdbx_seq_one_letter_code
_entity_poly.pdbx_strand_id
1 'polypeptide(L)'
;MTKQRILLIGLVGLLVFGLLLGSKVVYQKKWVDASILSQSQQIPGVVSAKTVQKNGQSEIDVVTKHMTNLRQASNSLEKLAGELPIRYLDSTNDTLNKLFGQMQFALQEGIARGNFTEMAQNVRTQAEKAGVQLELEMDNDAIYVIMNQGDAQLIEVLERHGQVKFLASEKQQ
;
A
#
# COMPACT_ATOMS: atom_id res chain seq x y z
N MET A 1 7.71 35.49 49.79
CA MET A 1 6.96 35.93 48.59
C MET A 1 7.58 35.45 47.27
N THR A 2 8.90 35.54 47.06
CA THR A 2 9.58 35.14 45.80
C THR A 2 9.58 33.63 45.52
N LYS A 3 9.79 32.77 46.53
CA LYS A 3 9.80 31.30 46.37
C LYS A 3 8.46 30.72 45.90
N GLN A 4 7.34 31.24 46.41
CA GLN A 4 5.99 30.82 45.99
C GLN A 4 5.69 31.21 44.54
N ARG A 5 6.14 32.39 44.08
CA ARG A 5 5.95 32.82 42.70
C ARG A 5 6.75 31.94 41.72
N ILE A 6 7.98 31.56 42.08
CA ILE A 6 8.80 30.66 41.27
C ILE A 6 8.18 29.26 41.18
N LEU A 7 7.65 28.73 42.29
CA LEU A 7 6.94 27.45 42.31
C LEU A 7 5.70 27.45 41.41
N LEU A 8 4.92 28.54 41.47
CA LEU A 8 3.68 28.69 40.69
C LEU A 8 3.98 28.85 39.19
N ILE A 9 5.01 29.62 38.83
CA ILE A 9 5.49 29.75 37.44
C ILE A 9 6.01 28.41 36.92
N GLY A 10 6.79 27.67 37.72
CA GLY A 10 7.28 26.35 37.36
C GLY A 10 6.15 25.33 37.13
N LEU A 11 5.13 25.35 37.99
CA LEU A 11 3.96 24.48 37.85
C LEU A 11 3.15 24.80 36.59
N VAL A 12 2.90 26.08 36.30
CA VAL A 12 2.20 26.52 35.08
C VAL A 12 3.01 26.16 33.83
N GLY A 13 4.33 26.38 33.85
CA GLY A 13 5.22 25.99 32.75
C GLY A 13 5.19 24.50 32.46
N LEU A 14 5.19 23.67 33.51
CA LEU A 14 5.11 22.21 33.38
C LEU A 14 3.73 21.75 32.86
N LEU A 15 2.65 22.43 33.25
CA LEU A 15 1.30 22.17 32.76
C LEU A 15 1.17 22.50 31.27
N VAL A 16 1.70 23.65 30.84
CA VAL A 16 1.72 24.05 29.42
C VAL A 16 2.60 23.11 28.60
N PHE A 17 3.77 22.74 29.12
CA PHE A 17 4.67 21.79 28.45
C PHE A 17 4.04 20.39 28.31
N GLY A 18 3.36 19.92 29.37
CA GLY A 18 2.59 18.67 29.34
C GLY A 18 1.43 18.71 28.35
N LEU A 19 0.71 19.84 28.27
CA LEU A 19 -0.35 20.04 27.28
C LEU A 19 0.17 20.04 25.84
N LEU A 20 1.31 20.70 25.57
CA LEU A 20 1.92 20.74 24.24
C LEU A 20 2.45 19.38 23.79
N LEU A 21 3.08 18.62 24.70
CA LEU A 21 3.56 17.27 24.39
C LEU A 21 2.39 16.28 24.25
N GLY A 22 1.39 16.37 25.13
CA GLY A 22 0.21 15.51 25.09
C GLY A 22 -0.63 15.73 23.82
N SER A 23 -0.81 16.97 23.40
CA SER A 23 -1.53 17.29 22.16
C SER A 23 -0.79 16.80 20.93
N LYS A 24 0.55 16.94 20.84
CA LYS A 24 1.34 16.43 19.71
C LYS A 24 1.17 14.91 19.51
N VAL A 25 1.23 14.13 20.59
CA VAL A 25 1.14 12.65 20.52
C VAL A 25 -0.26 12.17 20.12
N VAL A 26 -1.31 12.79 20.65
CA VAL A 26 -2.70 12.42 20.31
C VAL A 26 -3.04 12.82 18.88
N TYR A 27 -2.57 13.99 18.43
CA TYR A 27 -2.83 14.52 17.08
C TYR A 27 -2.17 13.69 15.99
N GLN A 28 -0.93 13.22 16.21
CA GLN A 28 -0.21 12.49 15.17
C GLN A 28 -0.72 11.07 14.96
N LYS A 29 -1.14 10.36 16.03
CA LYS A 29 -1.50 8.95 15.90
C LYS A 29 -2.96 8.72 15.52
N LYS A 30 -3.91 9.39 16.17
CA LYS A 30 -5.35 9.09 15.98
C LYS A 30 -5.98 9.79 14.77
N TRP A 31 -5.51 10.99 14.42
CA TRP A 31 -6.08 11.74 13.29
C TRP A 31 -5.55 11.26 11.94
N VAL A 32 -4.27 10.88 11.85
CA VAL A 32 -3.66 10.38 10.61
C VAL A 32 -4.33 9.08 10.18
N ASP A 33 -4.47 8.11 11.08
CA ASP A 33 -5.14 6.83 10.80
C ASP A 33 -6.61 7.03 10.37
N ALA A 34 -7.35 7.93 11.03
CA ALA A 34 -8.74 8.22 10.69
C ALA A 34 -8.88 8.90 9.32
N SER A 35 -7.97 9.82 8.99
CA SER A 35 -7.96 10.52 7.70
C SER A 35 -7.60 9.56 6.56
N ILE A 36 -6.53 8.77 6.71
CA ILE A 36 -6.11 7.76 5.73
C ILE A 36 -7.24 6.75 5.50
N LEU A 37 -7.88 6.27 6.57
CA LEU A 37 -9.01 5.35 6.45
C LEU A 37 -10.16 5.97 5.63
N SER A 38 -10.58 7.19 5.97
CA SER A 38 -11.73 7.82 5.29
C SER A 38 -11.46 8.16 3.82
N GLN A 39 -10.24 8.59 3.48
CA GLN A 39 -9.88 8.96 2.11
C GLN A 39 -9.60 7.71 1.26
N SER A 40 -9.01 6.67 1.84
CA SER A 40 -8.75 5.41 1.13
C SER A 40 -10.04 4.71 0.71
N GLN A 41 -11.10 4.76 1.52
CA GLN A 41 -12.41 4.18 1.19
C GLN A 41 -13.12 4.84 0.01
N GLN A 42 -12.70 6.04 -0.39
CA GLN A 42 -13.22 6.70 -1.59
C GLN A 42 -12.61 6.13 -2.88
N ILE A 43 -11.51 5.37 -2.76
CA ILE A 43 -10.85 4.72 -3.88
C ILE A 43 -11.61 3.42 -4.19
N PRO A 44 -12.15 3.25 -5.41
CA PRO A 44 -12.87 2.05 -5.78
C PRO A 44 -12.04 0.78 -5.54
N GLY A 45 -12.64 -0.21 -4.86
CA GLY A 45 -11.98 -1.48 -4.55
C GLY A 45 -11.13 -1.48 -3.27
N VAL A 46 -10.91 -0.33 -2.62
CA VAL A 46 -10.24 -0.26 -1.30
C VAL A 46 -11.28 -0.36 -0.18
N VAL A 47 -11.09 -1.30 0.75
CA VAL A 47 -11.94 -1.49 1.93
C VAL A 47 -11.42 -0.69 3.12
N SER A 48 -10.11 -0.69 3.32
CA SER A 48 -9.45 0.10 4.36
C SER A 48 -7.96 0.21 4.11
N ALA A 49 -7.37 1.37 4.41
CA ALA A 49 -5.93 1.54 4.57
C ALA A 49 -5.59 1.89 6.02
N LYS A 50 -4.55 1.28 6.59
CA LYS A 50 -4.09 1.53 7.96
C LYS A 50 -2.58 1.50 8.05
N THR A 51 -2.01 2.40 8.85
CA THR A 51 -0.59 2.34 9.17
C THR A 51 -0.32 1.24 10.20
N VAL A 52 0.61 0.35 9.88
CA VAL A 52 1.05 -0.74 10.75
C VAL A 52 2.56 -0.65 10.95
N GLN A 53 3.04 -1.12 12.11
CA GLN A 53 4.46 -1.30 12.37
C GLN A 53 4.78 -2.79 12.22
N LYS A 54 5.51 -3.16 11.16
CA LYS A 54 6.03 -4.52 10.97
C LYS A 54 7.55 -4.47 10.91
N ASN A 55 8.22 -5.39 11.60
CA ASN A 55 9.69 -5.50 11.63
C ASN A 55 10.43 -4.19 11.98
N GLY A 56 9.82 -3.32 12.80
CA GLY A 56 10.39 -2.04 13.20
C GLY A 56 10.26 -0.91 12.17
N GLN A 57 9.59 -1.15 11.03
CA GLN A 57 9.30 -0.15 10.00
C GLN A 57 7.80 0.08 9.89
N SER A 58 7.41 1.32 9.56
CA SER A 58 6.02 1.70 9.36
C SER A 58 5.66 1.46 7.89
N GLU A 59 4.56 0.77 7.63
CA GLU A 59 4.00 0.54 6.30
C GLU A 59 2.49 0.77 6.33
N ILE A 60 1.85 0.91 5.16
CA ILE A 60 0.40 1.02 5.03
C ILE A 60 -0.15 -0.29 4.48
N ASP A 61 -0.93 -0.99 5.30
CA ASP A 61 -1.69 -2.17 4.87
C ASP A 61 -3.00 -1.71 4.24
N VAL A 62 -3.20 -2.04 2.97
CA VAL A 62 -4.39 -1.70 2.18
C VAL A 62 -5.19 -2.96 1.91
N VAL A 63 -6.30 -3.11 2.62
CA VAL A 63 -7.28 -4.17 2.40
C VAL A 63 -8.12 -3.84 1.18
N THR A 64 -8.21 -4.78 0.26
CA THR A 64 -8.92 -4.61 -1.01
C THR A 64 -10.07 -5.59 -1.16
N LYS A 65 -11.05 -5.24 -2.00
CA LYS A 65 -12.12 -6.14 -2.40
C LYS A 65 -12.52 -5.83 -3.84
N HIS A 66 -12.28 -6.77 -4.75
CA HIS A 66 -12.55 -6.64 -6.18
C HIS A 66 -11.99 -5.33 -6.75
N MET A 67 -10.68 -5.14 -6.60
CA MET A 67 -9.93 -4.02 -7.16
C MET A 67 -10.00 -4.03 -8.69
N THR A 68 -10.10 -2.84 -9.28
CA THR A 68 -10.00 -2.57 -10.72
C THR A 68 -9.26 -1.25 -10.91
N ASN A 69 -8.66 -1.02 -12.08
CA ASN A 69 -7.86 0.17 -12.37
C ASN A 69 -6.76 0.39 -11.33
N LEU A 70 -5.99 -0.67 -11.04
CA LEU A 70 -4.99 -0.68 -9.96
C LEU A 70 -4.03 0.51 -10.05
N ARG A 71 -3.63 0.91 -11.25
CA ARG A 71 -2.76 2.07 -11.46
C ARG A 71 -3.34 3.35 -10.87
N GLN A 72 -4.63 3.62 -11.09
CA GLN A 72 -5.28 4.82 -10.56
C GLN A 72 -5.43 4.74 -9.03
N ALA A 73 -5.76 3.56 -8.51
CA ALA A 73 -5.84 3.31 -7.08
C ALA A 73 -4.49 3.53 -6.39
N SER A 74 -3.42 2.91 -6.91
CA SER A 74 -2.04 3.06 -6.45
C SER A 74 -1.59 4.52 -6.46
N ASN A 75 -1.80 5.25 -7.56
CA ASN A 75 -1.45 6.67 -7.65
C ASN A 75 -2.20 7.56 -6.63
N SER A 76 -3.41 7.16 -6.25
CA SER A 76 -4.19 7.86 -5.23
C SER A 76 -3.68 7.52 -3.84
N LEU A 77 -3.36 6.24 -3.60
CA LEU A 77 -2.81 5.75 -2.33
C LEU A 77 -1.41 6.31 -2.05
N GLU A 78 -0.53 6.42 -3.04
CA GLU A 78 0.79 7.05 -2.88
C GLU A 78 0.67 8.48 -2.33
N LYS A 79 -0.27 9.27 -2.84
CA LYS A 79 -0.51 10.64 -2.35
C LYS A 79 -1.00 10.67 -0.90
N LEU A 80 -1.73 9.64 -0.47
CA LEU A 80 -2.19 9.49 0.90
C LEU A 80 -1.10 8.96 1.84
N ALA A 81 -0.26 8.07 1.32
CA ALA A 81 0.78 7.38 2.07
C ALA A 81 2.01 8.25 2.37
N GLY A 82 2.28 9.23 1.50
CA GLY A 82 3.49 10.02 1.57
C GLY A 82 4.71 9.15 1.31
N GLU A 83 5.61 9.06 2.29
CA GLU A 83 6.85 8.28 2.20
C GLU A 83 6.69 6.83 2.73
N LEU A 84 5.52 6.49 3.28
CA LEU A 84 5.32 5.14 3.82
C LEU A 84 5.08 4.14 2.69
N PRO A 85 5.78 3.00 2.68
CA PRO A 85 5.55 1.97 1.69
C PRO A 85 4.16 1.33 1.88
N ILE A 86 3.54 0.98 0.77
CA ILE A 86 2.18 0.42 0.69
C ILE A 86 2.27 -1.08 0.46
N ARG A 87 1.48 -1.85 1.22
CA ARG A 87 1.27 -3.28 1.00
C ARG A 87 -0.20 -3.55 0.74
N TYR A 88 -0.49 -4.22 -0.37
CA TYR A 88 -1.85 -4.69 -0.61
C TYR A 88 -2.11 -5.99 0.15
N LEU A 89 -3.29 -6.06 0.77
CA LEU A 89 -3.85 -7.26 1.34
C LEU A 89 -4.97 -7.74 0.42
N ASP A 90 -4.72 -8.86 -0.27
CA ASP A 90 -5.59 -9.40 -1.31
C ASP A 90 -6.31 -10.69 -0.90
N SER A 91 -7.24 -11.15 -1.72
CA SER A 91 -7.97 -12.41 -1.53
C SER A 91 -7.46 -13.51 -2.46
N THR A 92 -6.13 -13.67 -2.57
CA THR A 92 -5.53 -14.65 -3.48
C THR A 92 -5.79 -16.12 -3.08
N ASN A 93 -5.56 -17.02 -4.04
CA ASN A 93 -5.59 -18.47 -3.87
C ASN A 93 -4.30 -19.12 -4.41
N ASP A 94 -4.09 -20.40 -4.13
CA ASP A 94 -2.87 -21.11 -4.54
C ASP A 94 -2.69 -21.18 -6.07
N THR A 95 -3.79 -21.21 -6.82
CA THR A 95 -3.77 -21.22 -8.29
C THR A 95 -3.22 -19.91 -8.84
N LEU A 96 -3.72 -18.78 -8.34
CA LEU A 96 -3.26 -17.44 -8.69
C LEU A 96 -1.80 -17.25 -8.29
N ASN A 97 -1.40 -17.64 -7.08
CA ASN A 97 -0.01 -17.54 -6.62
C ASN A 97 0.95 -18.34 -7.51
N LYS A 98 0.58 -19.58 -7.87
CA LYS A 98 1.39 -20.43 -8.75
C LYS A 98 1.51 -19.84 -10.15
N LEU A 99 0.41 -19.33 -10.70
CA LEU A 99 0.40 -18.70 -12.02
C LEU A 99 1.24 -17.41 -12.02
N PHE A 100 1.12 -16.58 -10.98
CA PHE A 100 1.94 -15.38 -10.82
C PHE A 100 3.42 -15.72 -10.80
N GLY A 101 3.81 -16.74 -10.04
CA GLY A 101 5.20 -17.21 -9.98
C GLY A 101 5.76 -17.62 -11.34
N GLN A 102 4.92 -18.12 -12.26
CA GLN A 102 5.32 -18.40 -13.65
C GLN A 102 5.44 -17.13 -14.48
N MET A 103 4.50 -16.19 -14.32
CA MET A 103 4.51 -14.90 -15.01
C MET A 103 5.70 -14.02 -14.60
N GLN A 104 6.21 -14.18 -13.37
CA GLN A 104 7.34 -13.40 -12.84
C GLN A 104 8.55 -13.41 -13.77
N PHE A 105 8.86 -14.53 -14.45
CA PHE A 105 9.99 -14.56 -15.39
C PHE A 105 9.81 -13.56 -16.53
N ALA A 106 8.63 -13.53 -17.15
CA ALA A 106 8.34 -12.59 -18.22
C ALA A 106 8.28 -11.14 -17.71
N LEU A 107 7.70 -10.92 -16.53
CA LEU A 107 7.61 -9.60 -15.89
C LEU A 107 9.01 -9.04 -15.60
N GLN A 108 9.88 -9.83 -14.96
CA GLN A 108 11.24 -9.44 -14.61
C GLN A 108 12.12 -9.28 -15.85
N GLU A 109 11.97 -10.13 -16.86
CA GLU A 109 12.65 -9.95 -18.15
C GLU A 109 12.24 -8.64 -18.82
N GLY A 110 10.94 -8.33 -18.84
CA GLY A 110 10.39 -7.06 -19.33
C GLY A 110 11.02 -5.85 -18.65
N ILE A 111 11.13 -5.89 -17.32
CA ILE A 111 11.76 -4.84 -16.53
C ILE A 111 13.26 -4.71 -16.87
N ALA A 112 13.99 -5.82 -16.95
CA ALA A 112 15.43 -5.82 -17.14
C ALA A 112 15.86 -5.48 -18.58
N ARG A 113 15.11 -5.92 -19.59
CA ARG A 113 15.45 -5.78 -21.01
C ARG A 113 14.65 -4.70 -21.74
N GLY A 114 13.56 -4.24 -21.16
CA GLY A 114 12.65 -3.27 -21.77
C GLY A 114 11.73 -3.86 -22.86
N ASN A 115 11.66 -5.19 -23.02
CA ASN A 115 10.79 -5.85 -24.01
C ASN A 115 9.33 -5.99 -23.51
N PHE A 116 8.72 -4.87 -23.10
CA PHE A 116 7.40 -4.85 -22.44
C PHE A 116 6.25 -5.41 -23.28
N THR A 117 6.29 -5.24 -24.61
CA THR A 117 5.26 -5.79 -25.51
C THR A 117 5.27 -7.32 -25.51
N GLU A 118 6.45 -7.92 -25.55
CA GLU A 118 6.63 -9.37 -25.50
C GLU A 118 6.24 -9.93 -24.13
N MET A 119 6.68 -9.25 -23.06
CA MET A 119 6.26 -9.55 -21.69
C MET A 119 4.73 -9.58 -21.58
N ALA A 120 4.06 -8.52 -22.06
CA ALA A 120 2.60 -8.39 -21.98
C ALA A 120 1.88 -9.52 -22.75
N GLN A 121 2.39 -9.91 -23.92
CA GLN A 121 1.84 -11.03 -24.68
C GLN A 121 2.02 -12.35 -23.93
N ASN A 122 3.21 -12.59 -23.39
CA ASN A 122 3.53 -13.84 -22.68
C ASN A 122 2.69 -14.02 -21.42
N VAL A 123 2.48 -12.97 -20.62
CA VAL A 123 1.64 -13.06 -19.42
C VAL A 123 0.15 -13.21 -19.76
N ARG A 124 -0.35 -12.52 -20.80
CA ARG A 124 -1.75 -12.70 -21.25
C ARG A 124 -2.02 -14.12 -21.72
N THR A 125 -1.12 -14.69 -22.53
CA THR A 125 -1.26 -16.08 -22.97
C THR A 125 -1.20 -17.08 -21.81
N GLN A 126 -0.40 -16.83 -20.77
CA GLN A 126 -0.39 -17.66 -19.56
C GLN A 126 -1.72 -17.57 -18.79
N ALA A 127 -2.26 -16.35 -18.63
CA ALA A 127 -3.54 -16.13 -17.96
C ALA A 127 -4.71 -16.79 -18.70
N GLU A 128 -4.78 -16.62 -20.02
CA GLU A 128 -5.80 -17.22 -20.89
C GLU A 128 -5.79 -18.75 -20.79
N LYS A 129 -4.61 -19.37 -20.86
CA LYS A 129 -4.46 -20.83 -20.71
C LYS A 129 -4.93 -21.36 -19.36
N ALA A 130 -4.81 -20.54 -18.32
CA ALA A 130 -5.24 -20.88 -16.97
C ALA A 130 -6.71 -20.50 -16.68
N GLY A 131 -7.42 -19.87 -17.63
CA GLY A 131 -8.77 -19.37 -17.43
C GLY A 131 -8.85 -18.24 -16.40
N VAL A 132 -7.77 -17.49 -16.23
CA VAL A 132 -7.65 -16.37 -15.28
C VAL A 132 -7.82 -15.06 -16.03
N GLN A 133 -8.62 -14.15 -15.50
CA GLN A 133 -8.76 -12.80 -16.07
C GLN A 133 -7.59 -11.95 -15.59
N LEU A 134 -6.84 -11.37 -16.53
CA LEU A 134 -5.68 -10.54 -16.25
C LEU A 134 -5.96 -9.09 -16.65
N GLU A 135 -5.81 -8.17 -15.70
CA GLU A 135 -5.67 -6.74 -15.95
C GLU A 135 -4.19 -6.39 -15.78
N LEU A 136 -3.59 -5.89 -16.85
CA LEU A 136 -2.17 -5.52 -16.89
C LEU A 136 -2.04 -4.09 -17.39
N GLU A 137 -1.59 -3.21 -16.52
CA GLU A 137 -1.28 -1.82 -16.83
C GLU A 137 0.19 -1.51 -16.50
N MET A 138 0.71 -0.44 -17.10
CA MET A 138 2.07 0.01 -16.84
C MET A 138 2.13 1.53 -17.01
N ASP A 139 2.98 2.17 -16.22
CA ASP A 139 3.43 3.54 -16.46
C ASP A 139 4.97 3.62 -16.37
N ASN A 140 5.49 4.83 -16.15
CA ASN A 140 6.93 5.05 -16.11
C ASN A 140 7.59 4.36 -14.92
N ASP A 141 6.88 4.17 -13.81
CA ASP A 141 7.45 3.79 -12.52
C ASP A 141 7.16 2.34 -12.15
N ALA A 142 6.00 1.81 -12.55
CA ALA A 142 5.59 0.46 -12.16
C ALA A 142 4.78 -0.30 -13.23
N ILE A 143 4.71 -1.61 -13.05
CA ILE A 143 3.77 -2.52 -13.71
C ILE A 143 2.71 -2.93 -12.68
N TYR A 144 1.45 -2.83 -13.07
CA TYR A 144 0.28 -3.10 -12.23
C TYR A 144 -0.41 -4.37 -12.72
N VAL A 145 -0.55 -5.36 -11.83
CA VAL A 145 -1.09 -6.68 -12.15
C VAL A 145 -2.30 -6.93 -11.26
N ILE A 146 -3.46 -7.23 -11.88
CA ILE A 146 -4.58 -7.86 -11.19
C ILE A 146 -4.90 -9.17 -11.89
N MET A 147 -5.03 -10.25 -11.12
CA MET A 147 -5.53 -11.53 -11.60
C MET A 147 -6.79 -11.93 -10.86
N ASN A 148 -7.86 -12.23 -11.58
CA ASN A 148 -9.14 -12.64 -11.02
C ASN A 148 -9.49 -14.08 -11.40
N GLN A 149 -9.94 -14.86 -10.42
CA GLN A 149 -10.46 -16.21 -10.62
C GLN A 149 -11.61 -16.47 -9.64
N GLY A 150 -12.86 -16.36 -10.12
CA GLY A 150 -14.04 -16.40 -9.26
C GLY A 150 -14.02 -15.25 -8.26
N ASP A 151 -14.13 -15.57 -6.97
CA ASP A 151 -14.05 -14.58 -5.88
C ASP A 151 -12.61 -14.27 -5.43
N ALA A 152 -11.62 -15.03 -5.92
CA ALA A 152 -10.22 -14.82 -5.58
C ALA A 152 -9.60 -13.75 -6.49
N GLN A 153 -8.79 -12.88 -5.88
CA GLN A 153 -8.07 -11.81 -6.57
C GLN A 153 -6.65 -11.73 -6.05
N LEU A 154 -5.68 -11.71 -6.96
CA LEU A 154 -4.27 -11.40 -6.68
C LEU A 154 -3.96 -10.01 -7.23
N ILE A 155 -3.32 -9.19 -6.42
CA ILE A 155 -2.90 -7.83 -6.77
C ILE A 155 -1.39 -7.76 -6.62
N GLU A 156 -0.69 -7.22 -7.61
CA GLU A 156 0.72 -6.87 -7.43
C GLU A 156 1.12 -5.58 -8.14
N VAL A 157 2.06 -4.87 -7.54
CA VAL A 157 2.70 -3.68 -8.12
C VAL A 157 4.21 -3.88 -8.14
N LEU A 158 4.77 -3.88 -9.35
CA LEU A 158 6.18 -4.17 -9.60
C LEU A 158 6.89 -2.88 -10.00
N GLU A 159 7.69 -2.33 -9.09
CA GLU A 159 8.47 -1.12 -9.33
C GLU A 159 9.67 -1.36 -10.26
N ARG A 160 9.97 -0.38 -11.12
CA ARG A 160 10.95 -0.53 -12.20
C ARG A 160 12.30 0.13 -11.92
N HIS A 161 12.34 1.11 -11.00
CA HIS A 161 13.52 1.96 -10.76
C HIS A 161 14.14 1.80 -9.37
N GLY A 162 13.87 0.68 -8.68
CA GLY A 162 14.42 0.42 -7.34
C GLY A 162 13.88 1.36 -6.25
N GLN A 163 12.77 2.05 -6.51
CA GLN A 163 11.96 2.66 -5.46
C GLN A 163 11.31 1.56 -4.63
N VAL A 164 11.00 1.85 -3.36
CA VAL A 164 10.29 0.95 -2.44
C VAL A 164 9.03 1.65 -1.96
N LYS A 165 8.14 1.99 -2.90
CA LYS A 165 6.81 2.53 -2.59
C LYS A 165 5.80 1.41 -2.39
N PHE A 166 5.99 0.27 -3.06
CA PHE A 166 5.10 -0.88 -2.94
C PHE A 166 5.88 -2.10 -2.46
N LEU A 167 5.34 -2.73 -1.43
CA LEU A 167 5.84 -4.00 -0.91
C LEU A 167 5.06 -5.13 -1.57
N ALA A 168 5.68 -6.31 -1.63
CA ALA A 168 5.03 -7.52 -2.12
C ALA A 168 3.69 -7.73 -1.38
N SER A 169 2.66 -8.02 -2.15
CA SER A 169 1.30 -8.14 -1.62
C SER A 169 1.17 -9.41 -0.78
N GLU A 170 0.30 -9.35 0.23
CA GLU A 170 0.07 -10.47 1.15
C GLU A 170 -1.39 -10.89 1.11
N LYS A 171 -1.64 -12.17 1.38
CA LYS A 171 -3.00 -12.68 1.52
C LYS A 171 -3.63 -12.08 2.79
N GLN A 172 -4.83 -11.51 2.64
CA GLN A 172 -5.65 -11.08 3.76
C GLN A 172 -5.99 -12.29 4.65
N GLN A 173 -5.59 -12.22 5.93
CA GLN A 173 -5.88 -13.22 6.95
C GLN A 173 -7.33 -13.18 7.44
#